data_AF-A0A8T0RL96-F1
#
_entry.id   AF-A0A8T0RL96-F1
#
_cell.length_a   1.000
_cell.length_b   1.000
_cell.length_c   1.000
_cell.angle_alpha   90.00
_cell.angle_beta   90.00
_cell.angle_gamma   90.00
#
_symmetry.space_group_name_H-M   'P 1'
#
loop_
_entity.id
_entity.type
_entity.pdbx_description
1 polymer ?
#
loop_
_entity_poly.entity_id
_entity_poly.type
_entity_poly.pdbx_seq_one_letter_code
_entity_poly.pdbx_strand_id
1 'polypeptide(L)'
;MPTDDVLMADAGADELLVWPWTGILAMAAADEDADAATTLAFHAHQRFAGVATTALQEEPTNHQQHFLLLHFGKNWAGLRDAMSLAVHFAGAGRREWQRRGREGSSEGAGGVFGWAAVGEDLLGDGAVGRILRESGAAARSVEDVEKDEASVAVTLSAVAGEYERRERLLAAKNEEMVRAVQRMEEESSWLRSELNELKAVADNSLPEMNHGVDEENEKLRAELDAVKGEIELRVDRIQELKECRTDLHFSKLEKLAIKINSLGMADIKPEASDNAQMLHDKHKEEMEAINAKVIQLEKQLEQKEAQEYAICMLNTKLQAVENLSIEEYGHLYKLLTILKECLEQKSERFQNAYVELTQRDHLNRNELQETRQEVIKVNNVLPFYTFNSSV
;
A
#
# COMPACT_ATOMS: atom_id res chain seq x y z
N MET A 1 -4.89 -13.95 -53.35
CA MET A 1 -4.21 -13.82 -54.65
C MET A 1 -2.72 -13.76 -54.36
N PRO A 2 -1.91 -14.75 -54.79
CA PRO A 2 -0.47 -14.75 -54.57
C PRO A 2 0.25 -14.20 -55.81
N THR A 3 0.71 -12.94 -55.74
CA THR A 3 1.45 -12.27 -56.85
C THR A 3 2.43 -11.22 -56.32
N ASP A 4 3.28 -11.58 -55.36
CA ASP A 4 4.43 -10.76 -54.90
C ASP A 4 5.77 -11.52 -54.94
N ASP A 5 5.74 -12.86 -54.84
CA ASP A 5 6.92 -13.76 -54.79
C ASP A 5 7.90 -13.65 -56.00
N VAL A 6 7.53 -12.90 -57.04
CA VAL A 6 8.31 -12.75 -58.29
C VAL A 6 9.40 -11.66 -58.16
N LEU A 7 9.30 -10.74 -57.19
CA LEU A 7 10.23 -9.60 -57.06
C LEU A 7 11.53 -9.92 -56.29
N MET A 8 11.66 -11.13 -55.71
CA MET A 8 12.81 -11.53 -54.89
C MET A 8 13.83 -12.42 -55.61
N ALA A 9 13.69 -12.61 -56.93
CA ALA A 9 14.31 -13.73 -57.65
C ALA A 9 15.67 -13.46 -58.36
N ASP A 10 16.19 -12.22 -58.33
CA ASP A 10 17.47 -11.84 -58.98
C ASP A 10 18.47 -11.14 -58.03
N ALA A 11 18.18 -11.14 -56.72
CA ALA A 11 19.18 -10.91 -55.67
C ALA A 11 19.51 -12.26 -55.03
N GLY A 12 20.80 -12.53 -54.76
CA GLY A 12 21.20 -13.80 -54.17
C GLY A 12 20.72 -13.91 -52.73
N ALA A 13 20.15 -15.06 -52.33
CA ALA A 13 19.76 -15.37 -50.94
C ALA A 13 20.97 -15.64 -50.00
N ASP A 14 22.03 -14.88 -50.21
CA ASP A 14 23.36 -14.92 -49.57
C ASP A 14 24.04 -13.52 -49.65
N GLU A 15 23.37 -12.51 -50.25
CA GLU A 15 23.89 -11.16 -50.46
C GLU A 15 23.63 -10.28 -49.23
N LEU A 16 24.64 -10.17 -48.36
CA LEU A 16 24.56 -9.36 -47.14
C LEU A 16 24.33 -7.87 -47.47
N LEU A 17 23.21 -7.33 -47.00
CA LEU A 17 22.85 -5.92 -47.12
C LEU A 17 23.35 -5.12 -45.92
N VAL A 18 23.55 -3.82 -46.10
CA VAL A 18 23.90 -2.92 -44.99
C VAL A 18 22.68 -2.64 -44.12
N TRP A 19 22.80 -2.92 -42.82
CA TRP A 19 21.82 -2.67 -41.77
C TRP A 19 22.35 -1.58 -40.81
N PRO A 20 21.59 -0.51 -40.50
CA PRO A 20 20.24 -0.20 -40.96
C PRO A 20 20.15 -0.03 -42.49
N TRP A 21 19.00 -0.37 -43.07
CA TRP A 21 18.81 -0.38 -44.52
C TRP A 21 19.17 0.98 -45.12
N THR A 22 20.11 0.95 -46.05
CA THR A 22 20.71 2.15 -46.64
C THR A 22 20.71 2.04 -48.17
N GLY A 23 20.30 3.10 -48.85
CA GLY A 23 20.49 3.27 -50.29
C GLY A 23 21.71 4.12 -50.59
N ILE A 24 22.30 3.94 -51.78
CA ILE A 24 23.36 4.79 -52.31
C ILE A 24 22.88 5.33 -53.66
N LEU A 25 22.91 6.64 -53.83
CA LEU A 25 22.91 7.29 -55.14
C LEU A 25 24.33 7.81 -55.44
N ALA A 26 24.74 7.81 -56.71
CA ALA A 26 26.06 8.30 -57.14
C ALA A 26 25.97 9.10 -58.45
N MET A 27 26.84 10.08 -58.62
CA MET A 27 27.05 10.83 -59.86
C MET A 27 28.54 11.16 -60.05
N ALA A 28 29.02 11.12 -61.30
CA ALA A 28 30.33 11.67 -61.67
C ALA A 28 30.15 13.05 -62.32
N ALA A 29 30.84 14.05 -61.76
CA ALA A 29 30.91 15.42 -62.27
C ALA A 29 32.26 15.67 -62.98
N ALA A 30 32.22 16.50 -64.03
CA ALA A 30 33.38 16.82 -64.87
C ALA A 30 33.94 18.24 -64.63
N ASP A 31 33.29 19.03 -63.78
CA ASP A 31 33.60 20.43 -63.49
C ASP A 31 33.14 20.77 -62.05
N GLU A 32 33.72 21.78 -61.40
CA GLU A 32 33.41 22.16 -60.01
C GLU A 32 32.04 22.86 -59.88
N ASP A 33 31.62 23.60 -60.92
CA ASP A 33 30.32 24.30 -60.99
C ASP A 33 29.12 23.35 -61.26
N ALA A 34 29.35 22.04 -61.39
CA ALA A 34 28.29 21.07 -61.68
C ALA A 34 27.47 20.72 -60.42
N ASP A 35 26.17 21.06 -60.42
CA ASP A 35 25.24 20.89 -59.29
C ASP A 35 24.79 19.43 -59.05
N ALA A 36 25.78 18.53 -58.90
CA ALA A 36 25.61 17.11 -58.69
C ALA A 36 24.93 16.81 -57.35
N ALA A 37 25.27 17.55 -56.29
CA ALA A 37 24.67 17.40 -54.97
C ALA A 37 23.16 17.70 -54.98
N THR A 38 22.72 18.81 -55.60
CA THR A 38 21.28 19.10 -55.73
C THR A 38 20.60 18.14 -56.69
N THR A 39 21.27 17.68 -57.74
CA THR A 39 20.71 16.67 -58.67
C THR A 39 20.44 15.34 -57.94
N LEU A 40 21.39 14.85 -57.13
CA LEU A 40 21.20 13.68 -56.28
C LEU A 40 20.09 13.91 -55.23
N ALA A 41 20.07 15.07 -54.59
CA ALA A 41 19.04 15.43 -53.61
C ALA A 41 17.64 15.55 -54.24
N PHE A 42 17.53 16.03 -55.48
CA PHE A 42 16.29 16.10 -56.25
C PHE A 42 15.76 14.71 -56.60
N HIS A 43 16.63 13.81 -57.08
CA HIS A 43 16.26 12.41 -57.32
C HIS A 43 15.84 11.68 -56.02
N ALA A 44 16.52 11.93 -54.90
CA ALA A 44 16.11 11.43 -53.60
C ALA A 44 14.73 11.99 -53.19
N HIS A 45 14.54 13.31 -53.27
CA HIS A 45 13.32 13.97 -52.81
C HIS A 45 12.08 13.61 -53.66
N GLN A 46 12.22 13.34 -54.96
CA GLN A 46 11.10 12.94 -55.82
C GLN A 46 10.40 11.66 -55.35
N ARG A 47 11.13 10.73 -54.71
CA ARG A 47 10.62 9.39 -54.37
C ARG A 47 10.71 9.03 -52.90
N PHE A 48 11.69 9.58 -52.19
CA PHE A 48 12.02 9.28 -50.80
C PHE A 48 11.99 10.56 -49.94
N ALA A 49 11.03 11.45 -50.21
CA ALA A 49 10.81 12.68 -49.45
C ALA A 49 10.70 12.39 -47.94
N GLY A 50 11.55 13.03 -47.14
CA GLY A 50 11.59 12.86 -45.68
C GLY A 50 12.52 11.74 -45.19
N VAL A 51 13.12 10.93 -46.07
CA VAL A 51 14.23 10.03 -45.69
C VAL A 51 15.46 10.88 -45.36
N ALA A 52 16.17 10.53 -44.29
CA ALA A 52 17.39 11.22 -43.89
C ALA A 52 18.54 10.89 -44.86
N THR A 53 19.35 11.88 -45.22
CA THR A 53 20.39 11.71 -46.25
C THR A 53 21.76 12.22 -45.82
N THR A 54 22.83 11.60 -46.31
CA THR A 54 24.21 12.09 -46.12
C THR A 54 24.89 12.22 -47.48
N ALA A 55 25.23 13.46 -47.87
CA ALA A 55 26.00 13.74 -49.07
C ALA A 55 27.51 13.59 -48.80
N LEU A 56 28.23 13.02 -49.76
CA LEU A 56 29.68 12.77 -49.69
C LEU A 56 30.33 13.10 -51.05
N GLN A 57 31.57 13.56 -51.03
CA GLN A 57 32.37 13.87 -52.21
C GLN A 57 33.72 13.15 -52.12
N GLU A 58 34.14 12.52 -53.21
CA GLU A 58 35.44 11.87 -53.36
C GLU A 58 36.15 12.39 -54.62
N GLU A 59 37.47 12.60 -54.54
CA GLU A 59 38.29 13.15 -55.63
C GLU A 59 39.47 12.21 -55.95
N PRO A 60 39.27 11.16 -56.77
CA PRO A 60 40.27 10.09 -56.90
C PRO A 60 41.47 10.45 -57.79
N THR A 61 41.35 11.41 -58.73
CA THR A 61 42.47 11.90 -59.56
C THR A 61 42.15 13.11 -60.44
N ASN A 62 41.01 13.11 -61.15
CA ASN A 62 40.65 14.14 -62.16
C ASN A 62 39.13 14.39 -62.33
N HIS A 63 38.28 13.68 -61.58
CA HIS A 63 36.81 13.80 -61.64
C HIS A 63 36.25 13.75 -60.22
N GLN A 64 35.24 14.57 -59.93
CA GLN A 64 34.55 14.52 -58.65
C GLN A 64 33.47 13.43 -58.67
N GLN A 65 33.50 12.53 -57.69
CA GLN A 65 32.46 11.54 -57.46
C GLN A 65 31.61 12.01 -56.29
N HIS A 66 30.34 12.29 -56.56
CA HIS A 66 29.35 12.73 -55.58
C HIS A 66 28.45 11.56 -55.23
N PHE A 67 28.25 11.31 -53.94
CA PHE A 67 27.40 10.25 -53.42
C PHE A 67 26.34 10.83 -52.47
N LEU A 68 25.17 10.20 -52.43
CA LEU A 68 24.12 10.50 -51.47
C LEU A 68 23.60 9.21 -50.84
N LEU A 69 23.90 9.02 -49.54
CA LEU A 69 23.35 7.93 -48.74
C LEU A 69 21.89 8.23 -48.38
N LEU A 70 21.01 7.23 -48.47
CA LEU A 70 19.59 7.30 -48.11
C LEU A 70 19.33 6.37 -46.92
N HIS A 71 19.11 6.93 -45.74
CA HIS A 71 19.00 6.17 -44.49
C HIS A 71 17.55 5.71 -44.22
N PHE A 72 17.17 4.57 -44.79
CA PHE A 72 15.81 4.02 -44.68
C PHE A 72 15.52 3.34 -43.32
N GLY A 73 16.56 2.99 -42.55
CA GLY A 73 16.42 2.61 -41.14
C GLY A 73 16.18 1.11 -40.90
N LYS A 74 15.60 0.78 -39.73
CA LYS A 74 15.56 -0.58 -39.16
C LYS A 74 14.18 -1.25 -39.29
N ASN A 75 13.52 -1.19 -40.44
CA ASN A 75 12.18 -1.75 -40.61
C ASN A 75 11.93 -2.30 -42.03
N TRP A 76 10.89 -3.12 -42.18
CA TRP A 76 10.53 -3.76 -43.46
C TRP A 76 10.06 -2.81 -44.56
N ALA A 77 9.66 -1.57 -44.25
CA ALA A 77 9.42 -0.57 -45.29
C ALA A 77 10.76 -0.11 -45.89
N GLY A 78 11.73 0.20 -45.03
CA GLY A 78 13.06 0.62 -45.47
C GLY A 78 13.83 -0.44 -46.27
N LEU A 79 13.58 -1.74 -46.04
CA LEU A 79 14.12 -2.79 -46.90
C LEU A 79 13.53 -2.69 -48.31
N ARG A 80 12.20 -2.56 -48.44
CA ARG A 80 11.53 -2.42 -49.74
C ARG A 80 11.95 -1.14 -50.45
N ASP A 81 12.11 -0.04 -49.73
CA ASP A 81 12.53 1.24 -50.29
C ASP A 81 13.97 1.17 -50.82
N ALA A 82 14.90 0.58 -50.05
CA ALA A 82 16.26 0.29 -50.50
C ALA A 82 16.29 -0.63 -51.73
N MET A 83 15.60 -1.78 -51.68
CA MET A 83 15.54 -2.72 -52.80
C MET A 83 14.87 -2.11 -54.05
N SER A 84 13.95 -1.15 -53.88
CA SER A 84 13.33 -0.45 -55.02
C SER A 84 14.32 0.35 -55.87
N LEU A 85 15.50 0.69 -55.34
CA LEU A 85 16.57 1.34 -56.10
C LEU A 85 17.09 0.46 -57.24
N ALA A 86 17.17 -0.86 -57.04
CA ALA A 86 17.62 -1.80 -58.08
C ALA A 86 16.68 -1.82 -59.29
N VAL A 87 15.37 -1.64 -59.05
CA VAL A 87 14.35 -1.52 -60.10
C VAL A 87 14.35 -0.12 -60.71
N HIS A 88 14.47 0.93 -59.88
CA HIS A 88 14.44 2.32 -60.35
C HIS A 88 15.65 2.67 -61.23
N PHE A 89 16.83 2.17 -60.88
CA PHE A 89 18.09 2.35 -61.60
C PHE A 89 18.47 1.08 -62.38
N ALA A 90 17.49 0.38 -62.96
CA ALA A 90 17.76 -0.75 -63.86
C ALA A 90 18.63 -0.29 -65.05
N GLY A 91 19.82 -0.89 -65.19
CA GLY A 91 20.85 -0.46 -66.15
C GLY A 91 21.73 0.73 -65.71
N ALA A 92 21.44 1.35 -64.56
CA ALA A 92 22.22 2.41 -63.91
C ALA A 92 22.58 2.05 -62.45
N GLY A 93 22.64 0.76 -62.12
CA GLY A 93 22.99 0.28 -60.78
C GLY A 93 24.49 0.16 -60.53
N ARG A 94 24.86 -0.37 -59.35
CA ARG A 94 26.24 -0.58 -58.87
C ARG A 94 27.22 -1.11 -59.92
N ARG A 95 26.82 -2.14 -60.68
CA ARG A 95 27.64 -2.79 -61.73
C ARG A 95 27.93 -1.85 -62.92
N GLU A 96 27.06 -0.89 -63.21
CA GLU A 96 27.26 0.12 -64.26
C GLU A 96 28.26 1.18 -63.79
N TRP A 97 28.04 1.72 -62.58
CA TRP A 97 28.93 2.69 -61.92
C TRP A 97 30.38 2.18 -61.86
N GLN A 98 30.57 0.97 -61.34
CA GLN A 98 31.89 0.33 -61.23
C GLN A 98 32.58 0.08 -62.59
N ARG A 99 31.83 -0.07 -63.68
CA ARG A 99 32.42 -0.27 -65.02
C ARG A 99 32.94 1.06 -65.58
N ARG A 100 32.10 2.10 -65.56
CA ARG A 100 32.47 3.44 -66.05
C ARG A 100 33.67 4.01 -65.28
N GLY A 101 33.73 3.78 -63.96
CA GLY A 101 34.89 4.13 -63.13
C GLY A 101 36.20 3.41 -63.49
N ARG A 102 36.15 2.27 -64.20
CA ARG A 102 37.34 1.55 -64.72
C ARG A 102 37.67 1.91 -66.16
N GLU A 103 36.68 2.30 -66.96
CA GLU A 103 36.81 2.58 -68.39
C GLU A 103 37.27 4.02 -68.68
N GLY A 104 37.37 4.89 -67.65
CA GLY A 104 38.02 6.20 -67.73
C GLY A 104 37.44 7.16 -68.77
N SER A 105 36.20 6.90 -69.21
CA SER A 105 35.59 7.53 -70.38
C SER A 105 34.65 8.65 -69.95
N SER A 106 34.86 9.85 -70.50
CA SER A 106 34.05 11.04 -70.20
C SER A 106 32.64 11.03 -70.82
N GLU A 107 32.35 10.08 -71.71
CA GLU A 107 31.02 9.84 -72.30
C GLU A 107 30.05 9.25 -71.26
N GLY A 108 29.62 10.08 -70.30
CA GLY A 108 28.69 9.69 -69.24
C GLY A 108 28.62 10.60 -68.01
N ALA A 109 29.37 11.71 -67.97
CA ALA A 109 29.27 12.70 -66.89
C ALA A 109 27.84 13.25 -66.76
N GLY A 110 27.38 13.45 -65.51
CA GLY A 110 26.01 13.91 -65.21
C GLY A 110 24.94 12.81 -65.12
N GLY A 111 25.28 11.54 -65.30
CA GLY A 111 24.36 10.42 -65.03
C GLY A 111 24.20 10.15 -63.52
N VAL A 112 22.97 9.92 -63.06
CA VAL A 112 22.69 9.40 -61.70
C VAL A 112 22.60 7.87 -61.74
N PHE A 113 23.28 7.24 -60.79
CA PHE A 113 23.28 5.80 -60.53
C PHE A 113 22.69 5.54 -59.15
N GLY A 114 22.15 4.34 -58.90
CA GLY A 114 21.59 4.02 -57.58
C GLY A 114 21.46 2.53 -57.28
N TRP A 115 21.63 2.14 -56.02
CA TRP A 115 21.53 0.76 -55.53
C TRP A 115 21.29 0.68 -54.02
N ALA A 116 20.81 -0.47 -53.54
CA ALA A 116 20.81 -0.80 -52.10
C ALA A 116 22.25 -1.08 -51.64
N ALA A 117 22.68 -0.52 -50.52
CA ALA A 117 24.04 -0.70 -50.01
C ALA A 117 24.30 -2.17 -49.62
N VAL A 118 25.34 -2.77 -50.19
CA VAL A 118 25.75 -4.16 -49.93
C VAL A 118 26.99 -4.23 -49.02
N GLY A 119 27.30 -5.40 -48.47
CA GLY A 119 28.45 -5.60 -47.58
C GLY A 119 29.80 -5.16 -48.16
N GLU A 120 30.00 -5.26 -49.48
CA GLU A 120 31.19 -4.69 -50.14
C GLU A 120 31.29 -3.16 -50.01
N ASP A 121 30.17 -2.43 -50.02
CA ASP A 121 30.16 -0.97 -49.92
C ASP A 121 30.48 -0.51 -48.48
N LEU A 122 30.10 -1.30 -47.47
CA LEU A 122 30.51 -1.12 -46.07
C LEU A 122 32.02 -1.42 -45.87
N LEU A 123 32.54 -2.43 -46.56
CA LEU A 123 33.95 -2.82 -46.48
C LEU A 123 34.90 -1.92 -47.29
N GLY A 124 34.39 -1.14 -48.24
CA GLY A 124 35.19 -0.25 -49.09
C GLY A 124 35.89 0.88 -48.32
N ASP A 125 37.11 1.23 -48.75
CA ASP A 125 37.94 2.26 -48.10
C ASP A 125 37.67 3.71 -48.55
N GLY A 126 36.70 3.91 -49.45
CA GLY A 126 36.15 5.22 -49.81
C GLY A 126 35.42 5.91 -48.65
N ALA A 127 34.97 7.14 -48.87
CA ALA A 127 34.17 7.91 -47.91
C ALA A 127 32.84 7.20 -47.61
N VAL A 128 32.22 6.55 -48.61
CA VAL A 128 31.01 5.73 -48.43
C VAL A 128 31.20 4.66 -47.35
N GLY A 129 32.14 3.72 -47.54
CA GLY A 129 32.34 2.62 -46.59
C GLY A 129 32.93 3.05 -45.26
N ARG A 130 33.64 4.18 -45.21
CA ARG A 130 34.05 4.83 -43.96
C ARG A 130 32.84 5.32 -43.16
N ILE A 131 31.95 6.11 -43.77
CA ILE A 131 30.79 6.71 -43.09
C ILE A 131 29.80 5.63 -42.65
N LEU A 132 29.62 4.57 -43.43
CA LEU A 132 28.82 3.41 -43.03
C LEU A 132 29.43 2.73 -41.78
N ARG A 133 30.75 2.50 -41.75
CA ARG A 133 31.46 1.96 -40.56
C ARG A 133 31.38 2.89 -39.35
N GLU A 134 31.57 4.20 -39.54
CA GLU A 134 31.49 5.22 -38.48
C GLU A 134 30.06 5.36 -37.91
N SER A 135 29.03 5.13 -38.72
CA SER A 135 27.62 5.09 -38.26
C SER A 135 27.25 3.83 -37.46
N GLY A 136 28.17 2.86 -37.34
CA GLY A 136 27.92 1.58 -36.69
C GLY A 136 27.05 0.62 -37.50
N ALA A 137 26.98 0.79 -38.83
CA ALA A 137 26.26 -0.12 -39.71
C ALA A 137 27.01 -1.46 -39.88
N ALA A 138 26.25 -2.53 -40.13
CA ALA A 138 26.76 -3.89 -40.25
C ALA A 138 26.15 -4.59 -41.47
N ALA A 139 26.93 -5.47 -42.12
CA ALA A 139 26.40 -6.35 -43.15
C ALA A 139 25.58 -7.47 -42.51
N ARG A 140 24.33 -7.68 -42.95
CA ARG A 140 23.39 -8.68 -42.41
C ARG A 140 22.56 -9.31 -43.53
N SER A 141 22.14 -10.57 -43.34
CA SER A 141 21.12 -11.17 -44.20
C SER A 141 19.70 -10.77 -43.75
N VAL A 142 18.73 -10.96 -44.64
CA VAL A 142 17.31 -10.66 -44.35
C VAL A 142 16.76 -11.64 -43.29
N GLU A 143 17.17 -12.90 -43.37
CA GLU A 143 16.78 -13.98 -42.47
C GLU A 143 17.30 -13.76 -41.04
N ASP A 144 18.49 -13.15 -40.88
CA ASP A 144 19.03 -12.78 -39.56
C ASP A 144 18.19 -11.68 -38.90
N VAL A 145 17.70 -10.71 -39.70
CA VAL A 145 16.83 -9.63 -39.20
C VAL A 145 15.44 -10.17 -38.83
N GLU A 146 14.85 -11.04 -39.67
CA GLU A 146 13.57 -11.70 -39.37
C GLU A 146 13.67 -12.57 -38.10
N LYS A 147 14.77 -13.31 -37.94
CA LYS A 147 15.03 -14.15 -36.77
C LYS A 147 15.27 -13.33 -35.49
N ASP A 148 16.00 -12.22 -35.58
CA ASP A 148 16.14 -11.28 -34.47
C ASP A 148 14.76 -10.71 -34.06
N GLU A 149 13.95 -10.23 -35.01
CA GLU A 149 12.60 -9.71 -34.73
C GLU A 149 11.67 -10.79 -34.13
N ALA A 150 11.70 -12.01 -34.65
CA ALA A 150 10.93 -13.14 -34.10
C ALA A 150 11.34 -13.46 -32.65
N SER A 151 12.64 -13.39 -32.34
CA SER A 151 13.13 -13.56 -30.96
C SER A 151 12.65 -12.44 -30.03
N VAL A 152 12.64 -11.19 -30.50
CA VAL A 152 12.09 -10.04 -29.77
C VAL A 152 10.59 -10.22 -29.54
N ALA A 153 9.83 -10.64 -30.55
CA ALA A 153 8.39 -10.91 -30.42
C ALA A 153 8.08 -11.97 -29.34
N VAL A 154 8.88 -13.05 -29.27
CA VAL A 154 8.75 -14.08 -28.22
C VAL A 154 9.04 -13.49 -26.83
N THR A 155 10.09 -12.68 -26.67
CA THR A 155 10.38 -12.05 -25.36
C THR A 155 9.31 -11.04 -24.94
N LEU A 156 8.79 -10.24 -25.88
CA LEU A 156 7.67 -9.33 -25.63
C LEU A 156 6.38 -10.06 -25.24
N SER A 157 6.08 -11.20 -25.88
CA SER A 157 4.95 -12.06 -25.51
C SER A 157 5.09 -12.63 -24.10
N ALA A 158 6.31 -13.05 -23.71
CA ALA A 158 6.57 -13.50 -22.35
C ALA A 158 6.39 -12.37 -21.32
N VAL A 159 6.87 -11.17 -21.63
CA VAL A 159 6.69 -9.97 -20.79
C VAL A 159 5.20 -9.58 -20.68
N ALA A 160 4.42 -9.66 -21.76
CA ALA A 160 2.98 -9.41 -21.72
C ALA A 160 2.25 -10.38 -20.76
N GLY A 161 2.51 -11.68 -20.88
CA GLY A 161 1.95 -12.70 -19.96
C GLY A 161 2.40 -12.53 -18.50
N GLU A 162 3.61 -11.98 -18.27
CA GLU A 162 4.08 -11.57 -16.95
C GLU A 162 3.30 -10.37 -16.38
N TYR A 163 2.90 -9.40 -17.21
CA TYR A 163 2.05 -8.28 -16.81
C TYR A 163 0.62 -8.72 -16.48
N GLU A 164 -0.03 -9.47 -17.37
CA GLU A 164 -1.39 -9.99 -17.12
C GLU A 164 -1.50 -10.79 -15.82
N ARG A 165 -0.46 -11.56 -15.48
CA ARG A 165 -0.46 -12.37 -14.25
C ARG A 165 -0.31 -11.50 -13.00
N ARG A 166 0.41 -10.38 -13.08
CA ARG A 166 0.48 -9.37 -12.01
C ARG A 166 -0.84 -8.63 -11.86
N GLU A 167 -1.46 -8.24 -12.97
CA GLU A 167 -2.78 -7.59 -12.98
C GLU A 167 -3.84 -8.49 -12.32
N ARG A 168 -3.95 -9.75 -12.74
CA ARG A 168 -4.88 -10.73 -12.14
C ARG A 168 -4.64 -10.96 -10.65
N LEU A 169 -3.37 -10.97 -10.21
CA LEU A 169 -3.02 -11.08 -8.78
C LEU A 169 -3.43 -9.82 -7.98
N LEU A 170 -3.24 -8.63 -8.54
CA LEU A 170 -3.64 -7.37 -7.91
C LEU A 170 -5.16 -7.22 -7.86
N ALA A 171 -5.88 -7.61 -8.92
CA ALA A 171 -7.34 -7.63 -8.94
C ALA A 171 -7.91 -8.55 -7.85
N ALA A 172 -7.39 -9.78 -7.72
CA ALA A 172 -7.83 -10.72 -6.68
C ALA A 172 -7.57 -10.19 -5.26
N LYS A 173 -6.41 -9.54 -5.01
CA LYS A 173 -6.11 -8.92 -3.72
C LYS A 173 -6.99 -7.69 -3.42
N ASN A 174 -7.31 -6.89 -4.43
CA ASN A 174 -8.22 -5.76 -4.26
C ASN A 174 -9.64 -6.25 -3.92
N GLU A 175 -10.11 -7.32 -4.56
CA GLU A 175 -11.41 -7.94 -4.25
C GLU A 175 -11.44 -8.54 -2.84
N GLU A 176 -10.36 -9.20 -2.41
CA GLU A 176 -10.19 -9.69 -1.04
C GLU A 176 -10.21 -8.56 0.00
N MET A 177 -9.53 -7.44 -0.29
CA MET A 177 -9.52 -6.25 0.56
C MET A 177 -10.89 -5.59 0.63
N VAL A 178 -11.64 -5.48 -0.48
CA VAL A 178 -13.02 -4.98 -0.49
C VAL A 178 -13.92 -5.88 0.37
N ARG A 179 -13.83 -7.21 0.20
CA ARG A 179 -14.57 -8.18 1.03
C ARG A 179 -14.19 -8.09 2.52
N ALA A 180 -12.97 -7.70 2.87
CA ALA A 180 -12.55 -7.47 4.25
C ALA A 180 -13.09 -6.16 4.83
N VAL A 181 -13.07 -5.07 4.06
CA VAL A 181 -13.65 -3.77 4.47
C VAL A 181 -15.16 -3.90 4.71
N GLN A 182 -15.89 -4.61 3.84
CA GLN A 182 -17.33 -4.83 3.99
C GLN A 182 -17.69 -5.49 5.32
N ARG A 183 -16.97 -6.54 5.75
CA ARG A 183 -17.21 -7.18 7.06
C ARG A 183 -16.93 -6.23 8.23
N MET A 184 -15.86 -5.42 8.13
CA MET A 184 -15.55 -4.41 9.15
C MET A 184 -16.62 -3.30 9.22
N GLU A 185 -17.24 -2.93 8.10
CA GLU A 185 -18.36 -1.99 8.05
C GLU A 185 -19.65 -2.59 8.64
N GLU A 186 -19.92 -3.88 8.38
CA GLU A 186 -21.01 -4.65 8.98
C GLU A 186 -20.85 -4.77 10.52
N GLU A 187 -19.68 -5.20 10.99
CA GLU A 187 -19.30 -5.29 12.42
C GLU A 187 -19.40 -3.91 13.10
N SER A 188 -18.88 -2.86 12.46
CA SER A 188 -19.03 -1.47 12.92
C SER A 188 -20.50 -1.05 13.03
N SER A 189 -21.36 -1.52 12.12
CA SER A 189 -22.78 -1.18 12.13
C SER A 189 -23.56 -1.91 13.21
N TRP A 190 -23.22 -3.17 13.50
CA TRP A 190 -23.77 -3.90 14.63
C TRP A 190 -23.35 -3.26 15.97
N LEU A 191 -22.05 -3.00 16.16
CA LEU A 191 -21.53 -2.33 17.36
C LEU A 191 -22.16 -0.94 17.59
N ARG A 192 -22.50 -0.22 16.50
CA ARG A 192 -23.23 1.06 16.58
C ARG A 192 -24.71 0.89 16.97
N SER A 193 -25.34 -0.26 16.70
CA SER A 193 -26.69 -0.57 17.20
C SER A 193 -26.64 -0.85 18.70
N GLU A 194 -25.80 -1.80 19.13
CA GLU A 194 -25.61 -2.16 20.54
C GLU A 194 -25.29 -0.94 21.42
N LEU A 195 -24.40 -0.05 20.95
CA LEU A 195 -24.07 1.18 21.69
C LEU A 195 -25.24 2.16 21.80
N ASN A 196 -26.16 2.18 20.83
CA ASN A 196 -27.36 3.02 20.88
C ASN A 196 -28.46 2.38 21.76
N GLU A 197 -28.57 1.05 21.75
CA GLU A 197 -29.48 0.31 22.63
C GLU A 197 -29.05 0.40 24.10
N LEU A 198 -27.75 0.25 24.39
CA LEU A 198 -27.19 0.48 25.73
C LEU A 198 -27.40 1.93 26.22
N LYS A 199 -27.29 2.93 25.34
CA LYS A 199 -27.66 4.32 25.68
C LYS A 199 -29.15 4.46 25.95
N ALA A 200 -30.01 3.88 25.12
CA ALA A 200 -31.46 3.92 25.34
C ALA A 200 -31.86 3.27 26.67
N VAL A 201 -31.21 2.18 27.08
CA VAL A 201 -31.42 1.58 28.42
C VAL A 201 -30.90 2.50 29.53
N ALA A 202 -29.71 3.09 29.37
CA ALA A 202 -29.16 4.01 30.37
C ALA A 202 -30.01 5.29 30.54
N ASP A 203 -30.41 5.93 29.44
CA ASP A 203 -31.12 7.20 29.41
C ASP A 203 -32.58 7.08 29.89
N ASN A 204 -33.21 5.91 29.75
CA ASN A 204 -34.60 5.68 30.18
C ASN A 204 -34.71 4.95 31.54
N SER A 205 -33.97 3.86 31.75
CA SER A 205 -34.18 3.00 32.94
C SER A 205 -33.41 3.42 34.19
N LEU A 206 -32.27 4.12 34.06
CA LEU A 206 -31.56 4.63 35.24
C LEU A 206 -32.33 5.75 35.96
N PRO A 207 -32.95 6.74 35.27
CA PRO A 207 -33.81 7.71 35.92
C PRO A 207 -35.01 7.08 36.64
N GLU A 208 -35.68 6.10 36.04
CA GLU A 208 -36.81 5.39 36.68
C GLU A 208 -36.39 4.64 37.95
N MET A 209 -35.28 3.91 37.91
CA MET A 209 -34.73 3.24 39.11
C MET A 209 -34.34 4.24 40.20
N ASN A 210 -33.64 5.32 39.85
CA ASN A 210 -33.19 6.30 40.84
C ASN A 210 -34.37 7.05 41.47
N HIS A 211 -35.39 7.43 40.69
CA HIS A 211 -36.55 8.17 41.20
C HIS A 211 -37.31 7.38 42.28
N GLY A 212 -37.51 6.08 42.10
CA GLY A 212 -38.15 5.23 43.12
C GLY A 212 -37.31 5.08 44.39
N VAL A 213 -35.98 4.99 44.25
CA VAL A 213 -35.04 4.95 45.39
C VAL A 213 -35.02 6.29 46.13
N ASP A 214 -35.10 7.43 45.42
CA ASP A 214 -35.13 8.75 46.03
C ASP A 214 -36.45 9.01 46.78
N GLU A 215 -37.61 8.62 46.24
CA GLU A 215 -38.90 8.69 46.95
C GLU A 215 -38.90 7.83 48.22
N GLU A 216 -38.38 6.59 48.16
CA GLU A 216 -38.31 5.72 49.33
C GLU A 216 -37.32 6.28 50.39
N ASN A 217 -36.22 6.90 49.97
CA ASN A 217 -35.29 7.61 50.86
C ASN A 217 -35.92 8.86 51.52
N GLU A 218 -36.69 9.67 50.79
CA GLU A 218 -37.42 10.80 51.39
C GLU A 218 -38.45 10.34 52.41
N LYS A 219 -39.21 9.29 52.10
CA LYS A 219 -40.17 8.67 53.03
C LYS A 219 -39.48 8.15 54.30
N LEU A 220 -38.36 7.43 54.17
CA LEU A 220 -37.59 6.93 55.31
C LEU A 220 -36.99 8.05 56.16
N ARG A 221 -36.60 9.19 55.57
CA ARG A 221 -36.19 10.40 56.31
C ARG A 221 -37.35 10.99 57.10
N ALA A 222 -38.53 11.15 56.49
CA ALA A 222 -39.71 11.67 57.17
C ALA A 222 -40.16 10.77 58.35
N GLU A 223 -40.09 9.44 58.18
CA GLU A 223 -40.33 8.48 59.27
C GLU A 223 -39.27 8.59 60.38
N LEU A 224 -37.99 8.76 60.03
CA LEU A 224 -36.91 8.95 61.00
C LEU A 224 -37.03 10.25 61.81
N ASP A 225 -37.35 11.37 61.16
CA ASP A 225 -37.54 12.67 61.82
C ASP A 225 -38.78 12.66 62.74
N ALA A 226 -39.87 11.97 62.34
CA ALA A 226 -41.04 11.77 63.19
C ALA A 226 -40.71 10.94 64.44
N VAL A 227 -39.96 9.83 64.28
CA VAL A 227 -39.49 9.01 65.42
C VAL A 227 -38.53 9.80 66.33
N LYS A 228 -37.66 10.63 65.76
CA LYS A 228 -36.75 11.51 66.50
C LYS A 228 -37.52 12.54 67.35
N GLY A 229 -38.53 13.21 66.77
CA GLY A 229 -39.39 14.14 67.50
C GLY A 229 -40.18 13.48 68.65
N GLU A 230 -40.70 12.27 68.44
CA GLU A 230 -41.35 11.47 69.49
C GLU A 230 -40.37 11.07 70.61
N ILE A 231 -39.10 10.80 70.28
CA ILE A 231 -38.05 10.55 71.29
C ILE A 231 -37.73 11.83 72.06
N GLU A 232 -37.61 12.97 71.40
CA GLU A 232 -37.34 14.28 72.05
C GLU A 232 -38.46 14.65 73.03
N LEU A 233 -39.73 14.55 72.61
CA LEU A 233 -40.90 14.75 73.49
C LEU A 233 -40.92 13.78 74.69
N ARG A 234 -40.48 12.53 74.51
CA ARG A 234 -40.37 11.55 75.61
C ARG A 234 -39.21 11.87 76.55
N VAL A 235 -38.09 12.40 76.05
CA VAL A 235 -36.96 12.84 76.88
C VAL A 235 -37.37 14.02 77.74
N ASP A 236 -38.03 15.03 77.17
CA ASP A 236 -38.57 16.18 77.90
C ASP A 236 -39.58 15.72 78.97
N ARG A 237 -40.52 14.84 78.62
CA ARG A 237 -41.50 14.30 79.57
C ARG A 237 -40.85 13.48 80.69
N ILE A 238 -39.78 12.75 80.40
CA ILE A 238 -38.98 12.05 81.42
C ILE A 238 -38.24 13.04 82.32
N GLN A 239 -37.82 14.19 81.80
CA GLN A 239 -37.16 15.25 82.57
C GLN A 239 -38.14 15.96 83.52
N GLU A 240 -39.31 16.38 83.05
CA GLU A 240 -40.41 16.89 83.89
C GLU A 240 -40.74 15.91 85.03
N LEU A 241 -40.86 14.62 84.72
CA LEU A 241 -41.18 13.58 85.70
C LEU A 241 -40.04 13.33 86.69
N LYS A 242 -38.76 13.53 86.32
CA LYS A 242 -37.64 13.48 87.28
C LYS A 242 -37.70 14.65 88.26
N GLU A 243 -38.00 15.85 87.76
CA GLU A 243 -38.10 17.07 88.57
C GLU A 243 -39.26 16.94 89.58
N CYS A 244 -40.49 16.67 89.10
CA CYS A 244 -41.64 16.39 89.96
C CYS A 244 -41.40 15.24 90.96
N ARG A 245 -40.66 14.18 90.56
CA ARG A 245 -40.31 13.08 91.47
C ARG A 245 -39.30 13.51 92.53
N THR A 246 -38.42 14.46 92.24
CA THR A 246 -37.40 14.97 93.16
C THR A 246 -38.06 15.82 94.25
N ASP A 247 -38.97 16.72 93.88
CA ASP A 247 -39.80 17.48 94.82
C ASP A 247 -40.63 16.57 95.73
N LEU A 248 -41.26 15.55 95.14
CA LEU A 248 -41.98 14.52 95.89
C LEU A 248 -41.06 13.71 96.81
N HIS A 249 -39.79 13.52 96.46
CA HIS A 249 -38.82 12.81 97.28
C HIS A 249 -38.38 13.63 98.50
N PHE A 250 -38.23 14.95 98.37
CA PHE A 250 -38.02 15.84 99.51
C PHE A 250 -39.21 15.80 100.48
N SER A 251 -40.45 15.94 99.99
CA SER A 251 -41.65 15.82 100.85
C SER A 251 -41.83 14.42 101.47
N LYS A 252 -41.32 13.36 100.83
CA LYS A 252 -41.32 12.01 101.41
C LYS A 252 -40.23 11.79 102.44
N LEU A 253 -39.03 12.37 102.28
CA LEU A 253 -37.95 12.30 103.28
C LEU A 253 -38.35 13.00 104.58
N GLU A 254 -38.99 14.17 104.49
CA GLU A 254 -39.59 14.88 105.61
C GLU A 254 -40.60 14.00 106.38
N LYS A 255 -41.49 13.30 105.66
CA LYS A 255 -42.46 12.37 106.26
C LYS A 255 -41.85 11.07 106.78
N LEU A 256 -40.72 10.62 106.24
CA LEU A 256 -40.00 9.43 106.71
C LEU A 256 -39.16 9.72 107.97
N ALA A 257 -38.62 10.93 108.12
CA ALA A 257 -37.99 11.36 109.38
C ALA A 257 -38.96 11.26 110.58
N ILE A 258 -40.25 11.54 110.36
CA ILE A 258 -41.31 11.36 111.35
C ILE A 258 -41.57 9.86 111.62
N LYS A 259 -41.55 9.01 110.58
CA LYS A 259 -42.01 7.62 110.65
C LYS A 259 -40.94 6.60 111.10
N ILE A 260 -39.66 6.92 110.97
CA ILE A 260 -38.54 6.05 111.42
C ILE A 260 -38.57 5.77 112.94
N ASN A 261 -39.28 6.57 113.73
CA ASN A 261 -39.53 6.34 115.16
C ASN A 261 -40.48 5.16 115.49
N SER A 262 -40.83 4.25 114.56
CA SER A 262 -41.96 3.32 114.75
C SER A 262 -41.86 1.88 114.17
N LEU A 263 -40.80 1.13 114.51
CA LEU A 263 -40.70 -0.36 114.40
C LEU A 263 -40.67 -0.95 112.95
N GLY A 264 -40.33 -2.23 112.69
CA GLY A 264 -39.61 -3.22 113.50
C GLY A 264 -39.80 -4.72 113.12
N MET A 265 -38.83 -5.31 112.40
CA MET A 265 -38.46 -6.77 112.29
C MET A 265 -39.34 -7.81 111.54
N ALA A 266 -38.65 -8.85 111.00
CA ALA A 266 -39.09 -10.22 110.63
C ALA A 266 -39.98 -10.44 109.36
N ASP A 267 -40.29 -11.68 108.90
CA ASP A 267 -39.48 -12.85 108.39
C ASP A 267 -40.49 -13.99 107.96
N ILE A 268 -40.23 -15.16 107.32
CA ILE A 268 -39.04 -15.95 106.92
C ILE A 268 -39.29 -16.78 105.61
N LYS A 269 -38.44 -17.79 105.30
CA LYS A 269 -38.44 -18.79 104.17
C LYS A 269 -39.28 -20.08 104.46
N PRO A 270 -39.24 -21.15 103.62
CA PRO A 270 -39.55 -21.30 102.18
C PRO A 270 -40.47 -22.52 101.88
N GLU A 271 -40.85 -22.74 100.61
CA GLU A 271 -41.38 -24.05 100.15
C GLU A 271 -40.59 -24.60 98.94
N ALA A 272 -40.59 -25.93 98.77
CA ALA A 272 -39.66 -26.64 97.88
C ALA A 272 -40.32 -27.68 96.97
N SER A 273 -41.63 -27.60 96.73
CA SER A 273 -42.37 -28.55 95.88
C SER A 273 -42.37 -28.14 94.40
N ASP A 274 -42.61 -26.86 94.09
CA ASP A 274 -42.80 -26.35 92.72
C ASP A 274 -41.55 -26.49 91.82
N ASN A 275 -40.36 -26.51 92.41
CA ASN A 275 -39.09 -26.58 91.67
C ASN A 275 -38.98 -27.81 90.76
N ALA A 276 -39.60 -28.94 91.13
CA ALA A 276 -39.55 -30.16 90.31
C ALA A 276 -40.40 -30.04 89.04
N GLN A 277 -41.59 -29.43 89.14
CA GLN A 277 -42.47 -29.20 87.99
C GLN A 277 -41.91 -28.10 87.08
N MET A 278 -41.44 -26.98 87.67
CA MET A 278 -40.72 -25.93 86.92
C MET A 278 -39.52 -26.49 86.15
N LEU A 279 -38.75 -27.41 86.73
CA LEU A 279 -37.60 -28.03 86.04
C LEU A 279 -38.03 -28.83 84.81
N HIS A 280 -39.12 -29.58 84.88
CA HIS A 280 -39.63 -30.34 83.75
C HIS A 280 -40.13 -29.44 82.63
N ASP A 281 -40.96 -28.45 82.97
CA ASP A 281 -41.60 -27.58 81.97
C ASP A 281 -40.58 -26.61 81.34
N LYS A 282 -39.59 -26.15 82.13
CA LYS A 282 -38.43 -25.43 81.60
C LYS A 282 -37.58 -26.30 80.67
N HIS A 283 -37.35 -27.58 80.98
CA HIS A 283 -36.59 -28.47 80.08
C HIS A 283 -37.32 -28.69 78.74
N LYS A 284 -38.66 -28.64 78.74
CA LYS A 284 -39.48 -28.64 77.52
C LYS A 284 -39.34 -27.33 76.74
N GLU A 285 -39.42 -26.16 77.38
CA GLU A 285 -39.15 -24.87 76.72
C GLU A 285 -37.74 -24.80 76.13
N GLU A 286 -36.72 -25.28 76.87
CA GLU A 286 -35.33 -25.36 76.39
C GLU A 286 -35.21 -26.28 75.17
N MET A 287 -35.90 -27.43 75.15
CA MET A 287 -35.92 -28.34 74.00
C MET A 287 -36.63 -27.73 72.78
N GLU A 288 -37.77 -27.07 72.97
CA GLU A 288 -38.51 -26.38 71.89
C GLU A 288 -37.71 -25.21 71.32
N ALA A 289 -37.02 -24.44 72.16
CA ALA A 289 -36.11 -23.36 71.75
C ALA A 289 -34.89 -23.88 70.97
N ILE A 290 -34.30 -25.01 71.40
CA ILE A 290 -33.22 -25.68 70.65
C ILE A 290 -33.73 -26.14 69.28
N ASN A 291 -34.91 -26.76 69.21
CA ASN A 291 -35.44 -27.29 67.95
C ASN A 291 -35.76 -26.17 66.95
N ALA A 292 -36.34 -25.05 67.42
CA ALA A 292 -36.50 -23.84 66.62
C ALA A 292 -35.16 -23.26 66.13
N LYS A 293 -34.08 -23.42 66.91
CA LYS A 293 -32.72 -22.99 66.54
C LYS A 293 -32.10 -23.89 65.47
N VAL A 294 -32.34 -25.21 65.52
CA VAL A 294 -31.92 -26.15 64.47
C VAL A 294 -32.55 -25.78 63.13
N ILE A 295 -33.88 -25.61 63.08
CA ILE A 295 -34.60 -25.23 61.85
C ILE A 295 -34.11 -23.88 61.29
N GLN A 296 -33.74 -22.92 62.16
CA GLN A 296 -33.12 -21.67 61.72
C GLN A 296 -31.75 -21.88 61.07
N LEU A 297 -30.93 -22.79 61.60
CA LEU A 297 -29.58 -23.07 61.11
C LEU A 297 -29.60 -23.89 59.81
N GLU A 298 -30.51 -24.86 59.68
CA GLU A 298 -30.72 -25.63 58.45
C GLU A 298 -31.04 -24.70 57.27
N LYS A 299 -31.99 -23.77 57.46
CA LYS A 299 -32.35 -22.78 56.44
C LYS A 299 -31.22 -21.79 56.11
N GLN A 300 -30.32 -21.52 57.07
CA GLN A 300 -29.11 -20.72 56.81
C GLN A 300 -28.03 -21.53 56.06
N LEU A 301 -27.97 -22.85 56.25
CA LEU A 301 -27.08 -23.74 55.52
C LEU A 301 -27.52 -23.87 54.05
N GLU A 302 -28.80 -24.13 53.77
CA GLU A 302 -29.35 -24.15 52.40
C GLU A 302 -29.05 -22.83 51.65
N GLN A 303 -29.24 -21.68 52.32
CA GLN A 303 -28.92 -20.37 51.75
C GLN A 303 -27.41 -20.20 51.50
N LYS A 304 -26.55 -20.79 52.32
CA LYS A 304 -25.09 -20.78 52.15
C LYS A 304 -24.64 -21.64 50.98
N GLU A 305 -25.14 -22.86 50.87
CA GLU A 305 -24.84 -23.77 49.76
C GLU A 305 -25.27 -23.18 48.41
N ALA A 306 -26.45 -22.53 48.36
CA ALA A 306 -26.91 -21.81 47.17
C ALA A 306 -26.00 -20.61 46.79
N GLN A 307 -25.50 -19.86 47.77
CA GLN A 307 -24.52 -18.79 47.54
C GLN A 307 -23.18 -19.33 47.05
N GLU A 308 -22.70 -20.43 47.62
CA GLU A 308 -21.40 -21.03 47.27
C GLU A 308 -21.41 -21.67 45.88
N TYR A 309 -22.53 -22.30 45.49
CA TYR A 309 -22.77 -22.74 44.11
C TYR A 309 -22.76 -21.56 43.12
N ALA A 310 -23.43 -20.45 43.45
CA ALA A 310 -23.44 -19.25 42.60
C ALA A 310 -22.04 -18.63 42.45
N ILE A 311 -21.26 -18.56 43.53
CA ILE A 311 -19.86 -18.11 43.51
C ILE A 311 -19.02 -19.04 42.63
N CYS A 312 -19.17 -20.35 42.76
CA CYS A 312 -18.46 -21.32 41.92
C CYS A 312 -18.75 -21.12 40.43
N MET A 313 -20.04 -21.04 40.06
CA MET A 313 -20.48 -20.78 38.69
C MET A 313 -19.99 -19.45 38.11
N LEU A 314 -19.93 -18.39 38.92
CA LEU A 314 -19.38 -17.10 38.50
C LEU A 314 -17.85 -17.18 38.30
N ASN A 315 -17.14 -17.89 39.17
CA ASN A 315 -15.69 -18.06 39.09
C ASN A 315 -15.28 -18.87 37.84
N THR A 316 -16.02 -19.92 37.49
CA THR A 316 -15.80 -20.67 36.23
C THR A 316 -16.02 -19.79 34.99
N LYS A 317 -17.04 -18.91 35.01
CA LYS A 317 -17.25 -17.93 33.92
C LYS A 317 -16.11 -16.90 33.84
N LEU A 318 -15.61 -16.43 34.98
CA LEU A 318 -14.50 -15.47 35.04
C LEU A 318 -13.23 -16.07 34.40
N GLN A 319 -12.87 -17.29 34.77
CA GLN A 319 -11.71 -18.00 34.20
C GLN A 319 -11.86 -18.26 32.69
N ALA A 320 -13.07 -18.50 32.18
CA ALA A 320 -13.29 -18.63 30.74
C ALA A 320 -12.99 -17.31 29.99
N VAL A 321 -13.36 -16.16 30.57
CA VAL A 321 -13.10 -14.83 30.00
C VAL A 321 -11.62 -14.46 30.10
N GLU A 322 -10.93 -14.77 31.20
CA GLU A 322 -9.47 -14.57 31.31
C GLU A 322 -8.69 -15.35 30.25
N ASN A 323 -9.05 -16.62 30.01
CA ASN A 323 -8.38 -17.44 28.99
C ASN A 323 -8.59 -16.90 27.57
N LEU A 324 -9.81 -16.47 27.21
CA LEU A 324 -10.10 -15.84 25.92
C LEU A 324 -9.26 -14.57 25.70
N SER A 325 -9.21 -13.69 26.71
CA SER A 325 -8.37 -12.48 26.70
C SER A 325 -6.89 -12.80 26.42
N ILE A 326 -6.34 -13.83 27.07
CA ILE A 326 -4.94 -14.24 26.87
C ILE A 326 -4.68 -14.70 25.41
N GLU A 327 -5.61 -15.42 24.78
CA GLU A 327 -5.48 -15.83 23.38
C GLU A 327 -5.65 -14.66 22.40
N GLU A 328 -6.52 -13.69 22.69
CA GLU A 328 -6.68 -12.45 21.92
C GLU A 328 -5.40 -11.58 21.97
N TYR A 329 -4.85 -11.33 23.16
CA TYR A 329 -3.54 -10.68 23.31
C TYR A 329 -2.43 -11.45 22.57
N GLY A 330 -2.46 -12.79 22.61
CA GLY A 330 -1.53 -13.65 21.88
C GLY A 330 -1.62 -13.51 20.35
N HIS A 331 -2.82 -13.28 19.79
CA HIS A 331 -2.99 -12.98 18.36
C HIS A 331 -2.57 -11.55 18.01
N LEU A 332 -2.94 -10.57 18.83
CA LEU A 332 -2.62 -9.16 18.60
C LEU A 332 -1.10 -8.91 18.65
N TYR A 333 -0.37 -9.59 19.54
CA TYR A 333 1.09 -9.55 19.59
C TYR A 333 1.77 -10.13 18.33
N LYS A 334 1.27 -11.26 17.81
CA LYS A 334 1.76 -11.84 16.54
C LYS A 334 1.53 -10.89 15.38
N LEU A 335 0.34 -10.28 15.31
CA LEU A 335 -0.02 -9.33 14.26
C LEU A 335 0.88 -8.07 14.29
N LEU A 336 1.16 -7.56 15.50
CA LEU A 336 2.06 -6.42 15.72
C LEU A 336 3.50 -6.73 15.29
N THR A 337 3.98 -7.96 15.53
CA THR A 337 5.32 -8.40 15.11
C THR A 337 5.44 -8.41 13.59
N ILE A 338 4.47 -9.04 12.89
CA ILE A 338 4.41 -9.09 11.42
C ILE A 338 4.33 -7.67 10.82
N LEU A 339 3.52 -6.78 11.41
CA LEU A 339 3.44 -5.38 11.00
C LEU A 339 4.79 -4.66 11.12
N LYS A 340 5.53 -4.91 12.20
CA LYS A 340 6.85 -4.30 12.43
C LYS A 340 7.89 -4.76 11.41
N GLU A 341 8.02 -6.07 11.19
CA GLU A 341 8.93 -6.64 10.19
C GLU A 341 8.62 -6.12 8.77
N CYS A 342 7.33 -6.00 8.43
CA CYS A 342 6.88 -5.48 7.15
C CYS A 342 7.21 -3.98 6.97
N LEU A 343 7.15 -3.19 8.04
CA LEU A 343 7.58 -1.78 8.03
C LEU A 343 9.10 -1.65 7.91
N GLU A 344 9.88 -2.46 8.63
CA GLU A 344 11.35 -2.45 8.58
C GLU A 344 11.85 -2.87 7.18
N GLN A 345 11.29 -3.94 6.58
CA GLN A 345 11.62 -4.33 5.20
C GLN A 345 11.18 -3.29 4.15
N LYS A 346 10.08 -2.55 4.39
CA LYS A 346 9.65 -1.46 3.51
C LYS A 346 10.59 -0.25 3.60
N SER A 347 11.09 0.05 4.81
CA SER A 347 12.09 1.09 5.06
C SER A 347 13.41 0.77 4.33
N GLU A 348 13.92 -0.45 4.47
CA GLU A 348 15.13 -0.94 3.79
C GLU A 348 15.02 -0.79 2.26
N ARG A 349 13.89 -1.22 1.65
CA ARG A 349 13.68 -1.08 0.20
C ARG A 349 13.69 0.37 -0.27
N PHE A 350 13.10 1.30 0.50
CA PHE A 350 13.16 2.73 0.15
C PHE A 350 14.58 3.30 0.29
N GLN A 351 15.31 2.91 1.34
CA GLN A 351 16.70 3.35 1.54
C GLN A 351 17.61 2.87 0.41
N ASN A 352 17.49 1.60 0.00
CA ASN A 352 18.26 1.03 -1.11
C ASN A 352 17.93 1.73 -2.44
N ALA A 353 16.64 1.89 -2.76
CA ALA A 353 16.22 2.59 -3.98
C ALA A 353 16.69 4.06 -4.02
N TYR A 354 16.70 4.76 -2.88
CA TYR A 354 17.22 6.12 -2.77
C TYR A 354 18.74 6.18 -3.04
N VAL A 355 19.51 5.21 -2.53
CA VAL A 355 20.96 5.11 -2.79
C VAL A 355 21.22 4.80 -4.26
N GLU A 356 20.52 3.86 -4.87
CA GLU A 356 20.63 3.53 -6.30
C GLU A 356 20.30 4.73 -7.20
N LEU A 357 19.19 5.42 -6.94
CA LEU A 357 18.83 6.65 -7.68
C LEU A 357 19.91 7.71 -7.54
N THR A 358 20.42 7.96 -6.33
CA THR A 358 21.47 8.95 -6.08
C THR A 358 22.76 8.61 -6.84
N GLN A 359 23.18 7.34 -6.84
CA GLN A 359 24.34 6.88 -7.62
C GLN A 359 24.13 7.05 -9.12
N ARG A 360 22.95 6.69 -9.64
CA ARG A 360 22.62 6.85 -11.06
C ARG A 360 22.57 8.32 -11.46
N ASP A 361 22.07 9.19 -10.59
CA ASP A 361 22.06 10.64 -10.81
C ASP A 361 23.48 11.23 -10.87
N HIS A 362 24.41 10.74 -10.05
CA HIS A 362 25.82 11.12 -10.14
C HIS A 362 26.48 10.65 -11.44
N LEU A 363 26.21 9.42 -11.89
CA LEU A 363 26.70 8.90 -13.18
C LEU A 363 26.17 9.74 -14.35
N ASN A 364 24.83 9.91 -14.44
CA ASN A 364 24.19 10.73 -15.46
C ASN A 364 24.77 12.16 -15.52
N ARG A 365 25.08 12.78 -14.37
CA ARG A 365 25.67 14.12 -14.30
C ARG A 365 27.12 14.16 -14.78
N ASN A 366 27.90 13.11 -14.53
CA ASN A 366 29.28 12.99 -15.01
C ASN A 366 29.30 12.83 -16.54
N GLU A 367 28.50 11.92 -17.09
CA GLU A 367 28.32 11.71 -18.54
C GLU A 367 27.86 13.01 -19.24
N LEU A 368 26.90 13.73 -18.65
CA LEU A 368 26.43 15.03 -19.15
C LEU A 368 27.51 16.12 -19.06
N GLN A 369 28.48 16.00 -18.14
CA GLN A 369 29.60 16.93 -18.02
C GLN A 369 30.74 16.61 -19.00
N GLU A 370 31.03 15.33 -19.24
CA GLU A 370 32.02 14.87 -20.22
C GLU A 370 31.58 15.26 -21.65
N THR A 371 30.34 14.91 -22.04
CA THR A 371 29.76 15.30 -23.33
C THR A 371 29.75 16.83 -23.53
N ARG A 372 29.47 17.63 -22.49
CA ARG A 372 29.60 19.10 -22.54
C ARG A 372 31.05 19.54 -22.78
N GLN A 373 32.03 18.92 -22.14
CA GLN A 373 33.44 19.23 -22.37
C GLN A 373 33.89 18.84 -23.79
N GLU A 374 33.36 17.76 -24.36
CA GLU A 374 33.63 17.35 -25.74
C GLU A 374 33.06 18.35 -26.75
N VAL A 375 31.79 18.76 -26.58
CA VAL A 375 31.19 19.83 -27.41
C VAL A 375 31.99 21.13 -27.33
N ILE A 376 32.47 21.51 -26.13
CA ILE A 376 33.33 22.70 -25.97
C ILE A 376 34.68 22.51 -26.66
N LYS A 377 35.30 21.32 -26.60
CA LYS A 377 36.55 21.03 -27.33
C LYS A 377 36.35 21.15 -28.85
N VAL A 378 35.29 20.53 -29.40
CA VAL A 378 34.97 20.60 -30.84
C VAL A 378 34.73 22.05 -31.28
N ASN A 379 33.94 22.81 -30.52
CA ASN A 379 33.62 24.20 -30.84
C ASN A 379 34.81 25.18 -30.66
N ASN A 380 35.86 24.78 -29.92
CA ASN A 380 37.11 25.53 -29.80
C ASN A 380 38.18 25.11 -30.84
N VAL A 381 38.06 23.91 -31.43
CA VAL A 381 38.95 23.41 -32.47
C VAL A 381 38.51 23.87 -33.86
N LEU A 382 37.22 24.13 -34.06
CA LEU A 382 36.69 24.84 -35.23
C LEU A 382 36.97 26.35 -35.09
N PRO A 383 37.79 26.97 -35.96
CA PRO A 383 37.96 28.42 -35.95
C PRO A 383 36.66 29.09 -36.42
N PHE A 384 36.26 30.18 -35.76
CA PHE A 384 35.17 31.02 -36.26
C PHE A 384 35.56 31.61 -37.63
N TYR A 385 35.03 31.05 -38.71
CA TYR A 385 34.97 31.72 -40.00
C TYR A 385 33.98 32.89 -39.89
N THR A 386 34.47 34.04 -39.45
CA THR A 386 33.70 35.28 -39.37
C THR A 386 33.37 35.78 -40.77
N PHE A 387 32.17 35.47 -41.23
CA PHE A 387 31.66 35.85 -42.54
C PHE A 387 31.38 37.38 -42.59
N ASN A 388 32.43 38.16 -42.86
CA ASN A 388 32.36 39.61 -43.03
C ASN A 388 31.58 39.96 -44.33
N SER A 389 30.25 39.96 -44.25
CA SER A 389 29.40 40.51 -45.30
C SER A 389 29.42 42.04 -45.22
N SER A 390 30.01 42.70 -46.21
CA SER A 390 30.04 44.16 -46.31
C SER A 390 28.69 44.73 -46.76
N VAL A 391 28.33 45.89 -46.18
CA VAL A 391 27.36 46.88 -46.69
C VAL A 391 27.95 48.26 -46.42
#